data_AF-A0A7N2R344-F1
#
_entry.id   AF-A0A7N2R344-F1
#
_cell.length_a   1.000
_cell.length_b   1.000
_cell.length_c   1.000
_cell.angle_alpha   90.00
_cell.angle_beta   90.00
_cell.angle_gamma   90.00
#
_symmetry.space_group_name_H-M   'P 1'
#
loop_
_entity.id
_entity.type
_entity.pdbx_description
1 polymer ?
#
loop_
_entity_poly.entity_id
_entity_poly.type
_entity_poly.pdbx_seq_one_letter_code
_entity_poly.pdbx_strand_id
1 'polypeptide(L)'
;MTESDSDRDSGMDESDSDRDSGMAESDSDECDSEVELEIATAYVQLCIEYVQKYYMKQPRCTSILSGRSYVIEVLEGNPQVCYDIFRMDKAIFRHLCNELKRLHLLEEDTGWVSVEESVGTVLYIVGHNADYRVTANRFQHSLETIQRRFRRTLRAIHALGCIIIRPDVDAAELPQSLQGNGKYYPWFEVCFDFSFFSS
;
A
#
# COMPACT_ATOMS: atom_id res chain seq x y z
N MET A 1 82.17 59.56 22.27
CA MET A 1 81.94 61.00 22.08
C MET A 1 80.43 61.18 22.15
N THR A 2 79.91 61.40 23.36
CA THR A 2 79.47 62.71 23.91
C THR A 2 78.07 63.06 23.35
N GLU A 3 77.01 62.92 24.17
CA GLU A 3 76.38 64.02 24.97
C GLU A 3 75.68 65.05 24.07
N SER A 4 74.46 65.57 24.28
CA SER A 4 73.45 65.50 25.34
C SER A 4 72.15 66.17 24.83
N ASP A 5 71.03 65.78 25.46
CA ASP A 5 69.82 66.52 25.90
C ASP A 5 69.25 67.79 25.22
N SER A 6 67.95 68.01 25.58
CA SER A 6 67.12 69.24 25.54
C SER A 6 66.24 69.37 24.27
N ASP A 7 64.93 69.70 24.29
CA ASP A 7 64.04 70.31 25.29
C ASP A 7 62.57 69.90 25.07
N ARG A 8 61.76 70.07 26.13
CA ARG A 8 60.29 70.09 26.11
C ARG A 8 59.79 71.40 25.51
N ASP A 9 58.73 71.35 24.71
CA ASP A 9 57.90 72.52 24.40
C ASP A 9 56.42 72.25 24.72
N SER A 10 55.75 73.27 25.23
CA SER A 10 54.43 73.28 25.82
C SER A 10 53.69 74.54 25.35
N GLY A 11 52.45 74.38 24.87
CA GLY A 11 51.46 75.46 24.64
C GLY A 11 50.27 74.90 23.86
N MET A 12 49.05 74.85 24.40
CA MET A 12 48.04 75.94 24.45
C MET A 12 47.63 76.36 23.02
N ASP A 13 46.37 76.44 22.58
CA ASP A 13 45.11 76.78 23.25
C ASP A 13 43.90 76.70 22.25
N GLU A 14 42.68 76.85 22.79
CA GLU A 14 41.40 77.34 22.21
C GLU A 14 40.67 76.49 21.13
N SER A 15 39.45 75.98 21.43
CA SER A 15 38.11 76.59 21.20
C SER A 15 37.74 76.61 19.69
N ASP A 16 36.60 76.13 19.21
CA ASP A 16 35.25 76.51 19.62
C ASP A 16 34.18 75.54 19.06
N SER A 17 32.99 75.68 19.62
CA SER A 17 31.74 74.94 19.38
C SER A 17 31.26 74.80 17.93
N ASP A 18 30.69 73.63 17.61
CA ASP A 18 29.41 73.52 16.90
C ASP A 18 28.64 72.30 17.42
N ARG A 19 27.81 72.53 18.44
CA ARG A 19 26.64 71.69 18.70
C ARG A 19 25.55 72.20 17.78
N ASP A 20 25.39 71.55 16.62
CA ASP A 20 24.14 71.67 15.86
C ASP A 20 23.18 70.53 16.25
N SER A 21 22.05 71.01 16.74
CA SER A 21 20.73 70.45 16.93
C SER A 21 20.45 69.14 16.20
N GLY A 22 19.85 68.21 16.95
CA GLY A 22 19.38 66.94 16.43
C GLY A 22 18.39 67.07 15.28
N MET A 23 18.46 66.08 14.41
CA MET A 23 17.28 65.43 13.87
C MET A 23 17.38 63.97 14.33
N ALA A 24 16.50 63.61 15.26
CA ALA A 24 16.15 62.22 15.45
C ALA A 24 15.48 61.76 14.16
N GLU A 25 16.22 61.06 13.30
CA GLU A 25 15.64 60.42 12.12
C GLU A 25 15.28 58.98 12.49
N SER A 26 14.01 58.89 12.82
CA SER A 26 13.12 57.75 13.03
C SER A 26 13.63 56.37 12.62
N ASP A 27 13.64 55.47 13.61
CA ASP A 27 13.52 54.02 13.46
C ASP A 27 12.54 53.69 12.33
N SER A 28 13.06 53.05 11.28
CA SER A 28 12.27 52.51 10.17
C SER A 28 12.58 51.03 9.91
N ASP A 29 13.42 50.40 10.73
CA ASP A 29 13.80 48.99 10.58
C ASP A 29 12.80 48.03 11.26
N GLU A 30 11.83 48.54 12.03
CA GLU A 30 10.78 47.70 12.63
C GLU A 30 9.80 47.15 11.59
N CYS A 31 9.57 47.87 10.47
CA CYS A 31 8.53 47.48 9.50
C CYS A 31 8.96 46.36 8.53
N ASP A 32 10.23 46.32 8.11
CA ASP A 32 10.74 45.29 7.19
C ASP A 32 10.86 43.92 7.89
N SER A 33 11.19 43.91 9.18
CA SER A 33 11.30 42.68 9.97
C SER A 33 9.96 41.96 10.15
N GLU A 34 8.85 42.72 10.27
CA GLU A 34 7.50 42.15 10.34
C GLU A 34 7.07 41.56 9.00
N VAL A 35 7.33 42.25 7.88
CA VAL A 35 7.01 41.74 6.54
C VAL A 35 7.87 40.52 6.18
N GLU A 36 9.17 40.52 6.53
CA GLU A 36 10.02 39.35 6.37
C GLU A 36 9.56 38.18 7.24
N LEU A 37 9.12 38.44 8.48
CA LEU A 37 8.55 37.42 9.37
C LEU A 37 7.22 36.90 8.84
N GLU A 38 6.36 37.73 8.24
CA GLU A 38 5.13 37.32 7.57
C GLU A 38 5.39 36.45 6.35
N ILE A 39 6.37 36.82 5.51
CA ILE A 39 6.79 36.02 4.35
C ILE A 39 7.39 34.68 4.82
N ALA A 40 8.26 34.71 5.83
CA ALA A 40 8.87 33.51 6.39
C ALA A 40 7.83 32.58 7.04
N THR A 41 6.87 33.13 7.78
CA THR A 41 5.78 32.34 8.39
C THR A 41 4.84 31.77 7.34
N ALA A 42 4.47 32.52 6.30
CA ALA A 42 3.69 32.01 5.17
C ALA A 42 4.44 30.89 4.43
N TYR A 43 5.74 31.04 4.22
CA TYR A 43 6.59 30.01 3.61
C TYR A 43 6.68 28.75 4.47
N VAL A 44 6.90 28.89 5.78
CA VAL A 44 6.91 27.77 6.74
C VAL A 44 5.54 27.08 6.78
N GLN A 45 4.44 27.83 6.78
CA GLN A 45 3.09 27.29 6.77
C GLN A 45 2.82 26.48 5.48
N LEU A 46 3.24 27.01 4.33
CA LEU A 46 3.17 26.29 3.05
C LEU A 46 4.02 25.01 3.07
N CYS A 47 5.22 25.06 3.64
CA CYS A 47 6.07 23.89 3.81
C CYS A 47 5.42 22.85 4.73
N ILE A 48 4.80 23.26 5.84
CA ILE A 48 4.07 22.36 6.74
C ILE A 48 2.90 21.70 6.02
N GLU A 49 2.09 22.46 5.28
CA GLU A 49 0.96 21.92 4.51
C GLU A 49 1.42 20.94 3.43
N TYR A 50 2.50 21.27 2.72
CA TYR A 50 3.11 20.38 1.73
C TYR A 50 3.62 19.08 2.39
N VAL A 51 4.35 19.18 3.51
CA VAL A 51 4.85 18.00 4.23
C VAL A 51 3.70 17.16 4.78
N GLN A 52 2.68 17.78 5.36
CA GLN A 52 1.50 17.08 5.86
C GLN A 52 0.76 16.34 4.75
N LYS A 53 0.56 16.97 3.60
CA LYS A 53 -0.18 16.39 2.48
C LYS A 53 0.57 15.30 1.74
N TYR A 54 1.88 15.47 1.52
CA TYR A 54 2.66 14.58 0.65
C TYR A 54 3.55 13.57 1.41
N TYR A 55 4.03 13.94 2.60
CA TYR A 55 4.97 13.11 3.39
C TYR A 55 4.30 12.45 4.60
N MET A 56 3.45 13.15 5.35
CA MET A 56 2.69 12.54 6.46
C MET A 56 1.42 11.83 5.95
N LYS A 57 1.61 10.79 5.15
CA LYS A 57 0.50 9.98 4.62
C LYS A 57 -0.27 9.35 5.78
N GLN A 58 -1.57 9.64 5.87
CA GLN A 58 -2.43 8.98 6.84
C GLN A 58 -2.56 7.49 6.49
N PRO A 59 -2.33 6.58 7.45
CA PRO A 59 -2.52 5.15 7.21
C PRO A 59 -3.99 4.89 6.92
N ARG A 60 -4.27 4.28 5.75
CA ARG A 60 -5.64 3.91 5.35
C ARG A 60 -6.09 2.59 6.00
N CYS A 61 -5.14 1.72 6.33
CA CYS A 61 -5.38 0.45 7.02
C CYS A 61 -4.99 0.62 8.49
N THR A 62 -5.99 0.82 9.35
CA THR A 62 -5.79 1.10 10.79
C THR A 62 -6.49 0.08 11.69
N SER A 63 -7.16 -0.93 11.13
CA SER A 63 -7.80 -1.96 11.94
C SER A 63 -6.74 -2.80 12.64
N ILE A 64 -6.99 -3.11 13.91
CA ILE A 64 -6.20 -4.09 14.67
C ILE A 64 -6.30 -5.49 14.09
N LEU A 65 -7.41 -5.79 13.41
CA LEU A 65 -7.65 -7.08 12.78
C LEU A 65 -7.06 -7.07 11.37
N SER A 66 -5.84 -7.62 11.25
CA SER A 66 -5.20 -7.85 9.94
C SER A 66 -5.98 -8.86 9.09
N GLY A 67 -5.81 -8.84 7.77
CA GLY A 67 -6.49 -9.80 6.90
C GLY A 67 -6.19 -11.26 7.26
N ARG A 68 -4.95 -11.59 7.63
CA ARG A 68 -4.60 -12.91 8.19
C ARG A 68 -5.41 -13.25 9.45
N SER A 69 -5.49 -12.31 10.40
CA SER A 69 -6.23 -12.53 11.65
C SER A 69 -7.73 -12.66 11.40
N TYR A 70 -8.27 -11.89 10.46
CA TYR A 70 -9.66 -12.01 10.01
C TYR A 70 -9.97 -13.39 9.43
N VAL A 71 -9.10 -13.93 8.57
CA VAL A 71 -9.30 -15.29 8.05
C VAL A 71 -9.25 -16.34 9.15
N ILE A 72 -8.33 -16.22 10.11
CA ILE A 72 -8.27 -17.11 11.27
C ILE A 72 -9.57 -17.00 12.10
N GLU A 73 -10.05 -15.79 12.37
CA GLU A 73 -11.30 -15.56 13.11
C GLU A 73 -12.50 -16.22 12.42
N VAL A 74 -12.64 -16.05 11.10
CA VAL A 74 -13.73 -16.66 10.32
C VAL A 74 -13.63 -18.19 10.32
N LEU A 75 -12.41 -18.74 10.17
CA LEU A 75 -12.21 -20.19 10.16
C LEU A 75 -12.42 -20.80 11.54
N GLU A 76 -11.91 -20.21 12.62
CA GLU A 76 -12.02 -20.76 13.98
C GLU A 76 -13.34 -20.44 14.68
N GLY A 77 -14.13 -19.50 14.14
CA GLY A 77 -15.45 -19.15 14.64
C GLY A 77 -16.55 -20.15 14.26
N ASN A 78 -17.76 -19.61 14.06
CA ASN A 78 -18.93 -20.42 13.72
C ASN A 78 -18.82 -20.98 12.27
N PRO A 79 -18.95 -22.30 12.07
CA PRO A 79 -18.89 -22.91 10.74
C PRO A 79 -19.88 -22.32 9.73
N GLN A 80 -21.08 -21.92 10.17
CA GLN A 80 -22.06 -21.26 9.30
C GLN A 80 -21.56 -19.91 8.80
N VAL A 81 -20.90 -19.13 9.67
CA VAL A 81 -20.31 -17.85 9.30
C VAL A 81 -19.17 -18.07 8.30
N CYS A 82 -18.33 -19.09 8.50
CA CYS A 82 -17.31 -19.46 7.52
C CYS A 82 -17.91 -19.74 6.14
N TYR A 83 -18.98 -20.54 6.10
CA TYR A 83 -19.66 -20.84 4.85
C TYR A 83 -20.30 -19.59 4.24
N ASP A 84 -20.94 -18.75 5.03
CA ASP A 84 -21.59 -17.55 4.55
C ASP A 84 -20.57 -16.57 3.93
N ILE A 85 -19.38 -16.44 4.54
CA ILE A 85 -18.31 -15.52 4.12
C ILE A 85 -17.47 -16.05 2.95
N PHE A 86 -17.12 -17.33 2.95
CA PHE A 86 -16.24 -17.92 1.93
C PHE A 86 -16.96 -18.78 0.89
N ARG A 87 -18.26 -19.02 1.06
CA ARG A 87 -19.07 -19.94 0.22
C ARG A 87 -18.45 -21.34 0.14
N MET A 88 -17.72 -21.72 1.19
CA MET A 88 -16.95 -22.96 1.25
C MET A 88 -16.83 -23.41 2.70
N ASP A 89 -17.03 -24.71 2.91
CA ASP A 89 -16.82 -25.33 4.22
C ASP A 89 -15.36 -25.20 4.67
N LYS A 90 -15.18 -24.99 5.98
CA LYS A 90 -13.87 -24.86 6.64
C LYS A 90 -12.89 -25.99 6.27
N ALA A 91 -13.37 -27.23 6.24
CA ALA A 91 -12.54 -28.39 5.92
C ALA A 91 -12.04 -28.35 4.47
N ILE A 92 -12.93 -28.00 3.53
CA ILE A 92 -12.62 -27.88 2.10
C ILE A 92 -11.69 -26.69 1.85
N PHE A 93 -11.93 -25.56 2.52
CA PHE A 93 -11.07 -24.39 2.46
C PHE A 93 -9.62 -24.72 2.85
N ARG A 94 -9.43 -25.42 3.98
CA ARG A 94 -8.09 -25.83 4.43
C ARG A 94 -7.47 -26.83 3.48
N HIS A 95 -8.25 -27.77 2.96
CA HIS A 95 -7.77 -28.74 1.97
C HIS A 95 -7.29 -28.05 0.70
N LEU A 96 -8.05 -27.09 0.17
CA LEU A 96 -7.66 -26.26 -0.96
C LEU A 96 -6.34 -25.51 -0.70
N CYS A 97 -6.22 -24.84 0.45
CA CYS A 97 -5.01 -24.12 0.80
C CYS A 97 -3.78 -25.05 0.91
N ASN A 98 -3.96 -26.22 1.51
CA ASN A 98 -2.90 -27.22 1.63
C ASN A 98 -2.46 -27.74 0.26
N GLU A 99 -3.40 -27.98 -0.65
CA GLU A 99 -3.10 -28.49 -1.98
C GLU A 99 -2.36 -27.46 -2.84
N LEU A 100 -2.77 -26.19 -2.77
CA LEU A 100 -2.07 -25.08 -3.41
C LEU A 100 -0.63 -24.93 -2.89
N LYS A 101 -0.40 -25.12 -1.58
CA LYS A 101 0.93 -25.12 -0.96
C LYS A 101 1.76 -26.33 -1.40
N ARG A 102 1.18 -27.53 -1.30
CA ARG A 102 1.85 -28.82 -1.59
C ARG A 102 2.34 -28.89 -3.03
N LEU A 103 1.57 -28.32 -3.97
CA LEU A 103 1.91 -28.27 -5.38
C LEU A 103 2.70 -27.02 -5.79
N HIS A 104 3.07 -26.16 -4.82
CA HIS A 104 3.77 -24.89 -5.07
C HIS A 104 3.05 -23.98 -6.10
N LEU A 105 1.73 -24.06 -6.17
CA LEU A 105 0.92 -23.26 -7.11
C LEU A 105 0.68 -21.83 -6.60
N LEU A 106 0.71 -21.66 -5.28
CA LEU A 106 0.54 -20.36 -4.63
C LEU A 106 1.51 -20.21 -3.46
N GLU A 107 2.39 -19.23 -3.57
CA GLU A 107 3.37 -18.91 -2.53
C GLU A 107 2.98 -17.69 -1.70
N GLU A 108 3.49 -17.67 -0.48
CA GLU A 108 3.43 -16.49 0.38
C GLU A 108 4.29 -15.36 -0.22
N ASP A 109 3.76 -14.15 -0.27
CA ASP A 109 4.42 -12.99 -0.89
C ASP A 109 5.25 -12.34 0.20
N THR A 110 6.55 -12.66 0.23
CA THR A 110 7.58 -12.08 1.13
C THR A 110 7.06 -11.71 2.53
N GLY A 111 6.29 -12.60 3.16
CA GLY A 111 5.75 -12.43 4.53
C GLY A 111 4.53 -11.50 4.71
N TRP A 112 3.95 -10.89 3.66
CA TRP A 112 2.89 -9.89 3.80
C TRP A 112 1.46 -10.45 3.80
N VAL A 113 1.21 -11.51 3.04
CA VAL A 113 -0.13 -12.11 2.87
C VAL A 113 0.03 -13.62 2.83
N SER A 114 -0.71 -14.37 3.64
CA SER A 114 -0.63 -15.84 3.59
C SER A 114 -1.41 -16.44 2.41
N VAL A 115 -1.22 -17.72 2.15
CA VAL A 115 -2.02 -18.47 1.16
C VAL A 115 -3.49 -18.47 1.56
N GLU A 116 -3.80 -18.76 2.83
CA GLU A 116 -5.16 -18.75 3.37
C GLU A 116 -5.82 -17.38 3.20
N GLU A 117 -5.09 -16.30 3.49
CA GLU A 117 -5.57 -14.95 3.30
C GLU A 117 -5.85 -14.63 1.82
N SER A 118 -4.97 -15.08 0.93
CA SER A 118 -5.13 -14.88 -0.51
C SER A 118 -6.33 -15.66 -1.07
N VAL A 119 -6.51 -16.92 -0.66
CA VAL A 119 -7.66 -17.76 -1.00
C VAL A 119 -8.94 -17.16 -0.43
N GLY A 120 -8.95 -16.79 0.85
CA GLY A 120 -10.08 -16.13 1.51
C GLY A 120 -10.47 -14.82 0.84
N THR A 121 -9.49 -14.03 0.38
CA THR A 121 -9.73 -12.79 -0.38
C THR A 121 -10.46 -13.07 -1.69
N VAL A 122 -10.01 -14.08 -2.47
CA VAL A 122 -10.68 -14.45 -3.72
C VAL A 122 -12.10 -14.92 -3.45
N LEU A 123 -12.27 -15.88 -2.52
CA LEU A 123 -13.58 -16.44 -2.19
C LEU A 123 -14.56 -15.38 -1.68
N TYR A 124 -14.10 -14.43 -0.88
CA TYR A 124 -14.91 -13.29 -0.45
C TYR A 124 -15.36 -12.44 -1.63
N ILE A 125 -14.46 -12.11 -2.56
CA ILE A 125 -14.79 -11.31 -3.76
C ILE A 125 -15.80 -12.05 -4.63
N VAL A 126 -15.55 -13.30 -5.00
CA VAL A 126 -16.44 -14.04 -5.91
C VAL A 126 -17.75 -14.47 -5.24
N GLY A 127 -17.71 -14.81 -3.95
CA GLY A 127 -18.87 -15.29 -3.20
C GLY A 127 -19.88 -14.20 -2.84
N HIS A 128 -19.45 -12.94 -2.84
CA HIS A 128 -20.28 -11.78 -2.51
C HIS A 128 -20.33 -10.71 -3.60
N ASN A 129 -19.67 -10.92 -4.74
CA ASN A 129 -19.46 -9.90 -5.76
C ASN A 129 -18.91 -8.58 -5.15
N ALA A 130 -17.95 -8.70 -4.23
CA ALA A 130 -17.44 -7.57 -3.46
C ALA A 130 -16.46 -6.73 -4.29
N ASP A 131 -16.60 -5.40 -4.21
CA ASP A 131 -15.66 -4.47 -4.83
C ASP A 131 -14.27 -4.57 -4.17
N TYR A 132 -13.21 -4.44 -4.97
CA TYR A 132 -11.84 -4.48 -4.48
C TYR A 132 -11.54 -3.46 -3.38
N ARG A 133 -12.18 -2.28 -3.38
CA ARG A 133 -12.02 -1.25 -2.34
C ARG A 133 -12.61 -1.70 -1.00
N VAL A 134 -13.76 -2.37 -1.02
CA VAL A 134 -14.39 -2.93 0.19
C VAL A 134 -13.53 -4.07 0.72
N THR A 135 -13.05 -4.93 -0.17
CA THR A 135 -12.14 -6.03 0.19
C THR A 135 -10.81 -5.52 0.75
N ALA A 136 -10.23 -4.47 0.14
CA ALA A 136 -9.02 -3.82 0.64
C ALA A 136 -9.19 -3.30 2.07
N ASN A 137 -10.34 -2.68 2.35
CA ASN A 137 -10.67 -2.26 3.72
C ASN A 137 -10.89 -3.46 4.65
N ARG A 138 -11.58 -4.52 4.21
CA ARG A 138 -11.80 -5.71 5.07
C ARG A 138 -10.50 -6.40 5.46
N PHE A 139 -9.66 -6.68 4.48
CA PHE A 139 -8.42 -7.44 4.68
C PHE A 139 -7.23 -6.55 5.05
N GLN A 140 -7.45 -5.23 5.21
CA GLN A 140 -6.43 -4.25 5.63
C GLN A 140 -5.22 -4.19 4.69
N HIS A 141 -5.47 -4.26 3.39
CA HIS A 141 -4.44 -4.18 2.36
C HIS A 141 -4.65 -3.01 1.41
N SER A 142 -3.58 -2.62 0.72
CA SER A 142 -3.72 -1.69 -0.39
C SER A 142 -4.56 -2.31 -1.52
N LEU A 143 -5.18 -1.46 -2.33
CA LEU A 143 -5.93 -1.91 -3.51
C LEU A 143 -5.04 -2.69 -4.48
N GLU A 144 -3.80 -2.24 -4.65
CA GLU A 144 -2.81 -2.91 -5.48
C GLU A 144 -2.53 -4.34 -4.97
N THR A 145 -2.33 -4.50 -3.67
CA THR A 145 -2.11 -5.80 -3.03
C THR A 145 -3.30 -6.72 -3.28
N ILE A 146 -4.54 -6.25 -3.07
CA ILE A 146 -5.75 -7.05 -3.31
C ILE A 146 -5.82 -7.49 -4.78
N GLN A 147 -5.64 -6.58 -5.73
CA GLN A 147 -5.72 -6.91 -7.16
C GLN A 147 -4.63 -7.89 -7.59
N ARG A 148 -3.39 -7.69 -7.12
CA ARG A 148 -2.26 -8.59 -7.38
C ARG A 148 -2.55 -9.98 -6.83
N ARG A 149 -3.02 -10.07 -5.59
CA ARG A 149 -3.34 -11.35 -4.92
C ARG A 149 -4.51 -12.06 -5.55
N PHE A 150 -5.55 -11.33 -5.94
CA PHE A 150 -6.70 -11.89 -6.64
C PHE A 150 -6.26 -12.61 -7.93
N ARG A 151 -5.47 -11.93 -8.78
CA ARG A 151 -4.98 -12.51 -10.04
C ARG A 151 -4.07 -13.73 -9.82
N ARG A 152 -3.10 -13.64 -8.91
CA ARG A 152 -2.18 -14.75 -8.61
C ARG A 152 -2.93 -15.98 -8.08
N THR A 153 -3.87 -15.76 -7.17
CA THR A 153 -4.65 -16.84 -6.55
C THR A 153 -5.61 -17.49 -7.55
N LEU A 154 -6.27 -16.71 -8.41
CA LEU A 154 -7.11 -17.27 -9.47
C LEU A 154 -6.31 -18.15 -10.44
N ARG A 155 -5.10 -17.72 -10.83
CA ARG A 155 -4.22 -18.55 -11.67
C ARG A 155 -3.84 -19.86 -10.99
N ALA A 156 -3.55 -19.82 -9.70
CA ALA A 156 -3.22 -21.00 -8.92
C ALA A 156 -4.40 -21.97 -8.80
N ILE A 157 -5.61 -21.46 -8.52
CA ILE A 157 -6.85 -22.26 -8.48
C ILE A 157 -7.14 -22.85 -9.86
N HIS A 158 -6.95 -22.09 -10.93
CA HIS A 158 -7.11 -22.57 -12.30
C HIS A 158 -6.14 -23.71 -12.61
N ALA A 159 -4.85 -23.54 -12.30
CA ALA A 159 -3.84 -24.59 -12.49
C ALA A 159 -4.17 -25.86 -11.68
N LEU A 160 -4.66 -25.69 -10.44
CA LEU A 160 -5.13 -26.81 -9.64
C LEU A 160 -6.32 -27.52 -10.29
N GLY A 161 -7.27 -26.76 -10.83
CA GLY A 161 -8.39 -27.29 -11.60
C GLY A 161 -7.94 -28.14 -12.79
N CYS A 162 -6.92 -27.69 -13.54
CA CYS A 162 -6.33 -28.47 -14.64
C CYS A 162 -5.69 -29.79 -14.17
N ILE A 163 -5.19 -29.86 -12.93
CA ILE A 163 -4.59 -31.09 -12.37
C ILE A 163 -5.66 -32.07 -11.92
N ILE A 164 -6.71 -31.58 -11.26
CA ILE A 164 -7.77 -32.40 -10.64
C ILE A 164 -8.83 -32.84 -11.66
N ILE A 165 -9.25 -31.95 -12.56
CA ILE A 165 -10.35 -32.16 -13.49
C ILE A 165 -9.85 -32.75 -14.82
N ARG A 166 -8.58 -33.17 -14.89
CA ARG A 166 -8.00 -33.75 -16.10
C ARG A 166 -8.80 -35.00 -16.51
N PRO A 167 -9.41 -35.00 -17.71
CA PRO A 167 -10.04 -36.20 -18.23
C PRO A 167 -8.98 -37.28 -18.38
N ASP A 168 -9.31 -38.50 -17.98
CA ASP A 168 -8.46 -39.65 -18.20
C ASP A 168 -8.27 -39.80 -19.71
N VAL A 169 -7.00 -39.81 -20.15
CA VAL A 169 -6.63 -39.87 -21.56
C VAL A 169 -7.08 -41.21 -22.17
N ASP A 170 -7.18 -42.25 -21.34
CA ASP A 170 -7.70 -43.56 -21.72
C ASP A 170 -9.24 -43.64 -21.62
N ALA A 171 -9.89 -42.68 -20.96
CA ALA A 171 -11.34 -42.48 -20.93
C ALA A 171 -11.80 -41.37 -21.88
N ALA A 172 -11.06 -41.14 -22.98
CA ALA A 172 -11.39 -40.16 -24.02
C ALA A 172 -12.77 -40.40 -24.68
N GLU A 173 -13.40 -41.55 -24.45
CA GLU A 173 -14.78 -41.77 -24.83
C GLU A 173 -15.73 -41.21 -23.75
N LEU A 174 -16.31 -40.05 -24.06
CA LEU A 174 -17.49 -39.53 -23.37
C LEU A 174 -18.50 -40.68 -23.18
N PRO A 175 -19.13 -40.87 -22.01
CA PRO A 175 -20.16 -41.91 -21.84
C PRO A 175 -21.18 -41.86 -23.00
N GLN A 176 -21.58 -43.01 -23.53
CA GLN A 176 -22.47 -43.10 -24.71
C GLN A 176 -23.74 -42.24 -24.59
N SER A 177 -24.24 -42.03 -23.36
CA SER A 177 -25.39 -41.17 -23.05
C SER A 177 -25.18 -39.69 -23.37
N LEU A 178 -23.94 -39.22 -23.43
CA LEU A 178 -23.57 -37.83 -23.70
C LEU A 178 -23.10 -37.60 -25.14
N GLN A 179 -22.58 -38.64 -25.82
CA GLN A 179 -22.14 -38.55 -27.23
C GLN A 179 -23.28 -38.16 -28.18
N GLY A 180 -24.52 -38.57 -27.88
CA GLY A 180 -25.71 -38.24 -28.67
C GLY A 180 -26.43 -36.94 -28.25
N ASN A 181 -25.97 -36.25 -27.20
CA ASN A 181 -26.70 -35.11 -26.65
C ASN A 181 -26.11 -33.77 -27.12
N GLY A 182 -26.63 -33.26 -28.23
CA GLY A 182 -26.18 -32.00 -28.84
C GLY A 182 -26.25 -30.76 -27.94
N LYS A 183 -26.96 -30.81 -26.81
CA LYS A 183 -27.00 -29.69 -25.83
C LYS A 183 -25.78 -29.66 -24.91
N TYR A 184 -25.25 -30.83 -24.54
CA TYR A 184 -24.17 -30.95 -23.55
C TYR A 184 -22.81 -31.26 -24.19
N TYR A 185 -22.81 -31.92 -25.35
CA TYR A 185 -21.59 -32.27 -26.08
C TYR A 185 -20.63 -31.08 -26.34
N PRO A 186 -21.09 -29.88 -26.73
CA PRO A 186 -20.20 -28.73 -27.00
C PRO A 186 -19.37 -28.26 -25.79
N TRP A 187 -19.82 -28.53 -24.57
CA TRP A 187 -19.13 -28.12 -23.34
C TRP A 187 -17.91 -28.99 -23.04
N PHE A 188 -17.84 -30.20 -23.62
CA PHE A 188 -16.77 -31.15 -23.37
C PHE A 188 -15.67 -31.08 -24.45
N GLU A 189 -15.95 -30.61 -25.67
CA GLU A 189 -14.92 -30.43 -26.73
C GLU A 189 -13.83 -29.43 -26.30
N VAL A 190 -14.23 -28.32 -25.68
CA VAL A 190 -13.31 -27.26 -25.23
C VAL A 190 -12.33 -27.77 -24.16
N CYS A 191 -12.70 -28.83 -23.43
CA CYS A 191 -11.86 -29.46 -22.42
C CYS A 191 -10.69 -30.29 -22.98
N PHE A 192 -10.77 -30.78 -24.22
CA PHE A 192 -9.73 -31.59 -24.81
C PHE A 192 -8.66 -30.77 -25.57
N ASP A 193 -9.01 -29.56 -26.05
CA ASP A 193 -8.11 -28.71 -26.85
C ASP A 193 -7.28 -27.70 -26.04
N PHE A 194 -7.20 -27.82 -24.70
CA PHE A 194 -6.55 -26.85 -23.80
C PHE A 194 -4.99 -26.73 -23.91
N SER A 195 -4.38 -27.16 -25.02
CA SER A 195 -2.94 -27.06 -25.27
C SER A 195 -2.46 -25.64 -25.65
N PHE A 196 -3.34 -24.65 -25.79
CA PHE A 196 -3.02 -23.38 -26.48
C PHE A 196 -2.73 -22.15 -25.62
N PHE A 197 -2.76 -22.22 -24.28
CA PHE A 197 -2.51 -21.05 -23.42
C PHE A 197 -1.20 -21.11 -22.61
N SER A 198 -0.17 -21.72 -23.20
CA SER A 198 1.21 -21.61 -22.74
C SER A 198 2.04 -20.82 -23.75
N SER A 199 1.90 -19.50 -23.74
CA SER A 199 2.88 -18.53 -24.26
C SER A 199 2.69 -17.19 -23.58
#